data_AF-A0A3D9ZPU1-F1
#
_entry.id   AF-A0A3D9ZPU1-F1
#
_cell.length_a   1.000
_cell.length_b   1.000
_cell.length_c   1.000
_cell.angle_alpha   90.00
_cell.angle_beta   90.00
_cell.angle_gamma   90.00
#
_symmetry.space_group_name_H-M   'P 1'
#
loop_
_entity.id
_entity.type
_entity.pdbx_description
1 polymer ?
#
loop_
_entity_poly.entity_id
_entity_poly.type
_entity_poly.pdbx_seq_one_letter_code
_entity_poly.pdbx_strand_id
1 'polypeptide(L)'
;MTSPADPRPHYRIGEAAEAAGVTPRTIRYYEEIGLLGAAGDRLKGSHRLYSDADVERLRELVRLRDLLGVSLEELTRLADTIEVRASLRDQWATSTDDADRVRILEAAVDNIERQLELVHARQRSLAEFETERVAKLADLHRQLAELRS
;
A
#
# COMPACT_ATOMS: atom_id res chain seq x y z
N MET A 1 23.56 -16.29 4.14
CA MET A 1 22.89 -17.36 4.92
C MET A 1 21.55 -16.81 5.38
N THR A 2 20.49 -16.97 4.59
CA THR A 2 19.13 -16.57 4.97
C THR A 2 18.40 -17.85 5.37
N SER A 3 18.05 -17.97 6.65
CA SER A 3 17.31 -19.11 7.21
C SER A 3 15.91 -19.17 6.59
N PRO A 4 15.35 -20.36 6.31
CA PRO A 4 13.96 -20.47 5.85
C PRO A 4 13.01 -19.99 6.96
N ALA A 5 12.05 -19.14 6.58
CA ALA A 5 11.00 -18.60 7.45
C ALA A 5 10.19 -19.75 8.09
N ASP A 6 9.99 -19.72 9.42
CA ASP A 6 9.14 -20.69 10.10
C ASP A 6 7.67 -20.30 9.84
N PRO A 7 6.86 -21.16 9.21
CA PRO A 7 5.48 -20.85 8.89
C PRO A 7 4.57 -20.76 10.13
N ARG A 8 5.07 -21.13 11.31
CA ARG A 8 4.28 -21.11 12.54
C ARG A 8 4.19 -19.68 13.13
N PRO A 9 2.98 -19.19 13.43
CA PRO A 9 2.80 -17.89 14.08
C PRO A 9 3.44 -17.88 15.47
N HIS A 10 4.37 -16.96 15.71
CA HIS A 10 5.12 -16.90 16.98
C HIS A 10 5.35 -15.48 17.51
N TYR A 11 5.21 -14.44 16.67
CA TYR A 11 5.31 -13.06 17.14
C TYR A 11 4.00 -12.60 17.78
N ARG A 12 4.09 -11.93 18.93
CA ARG A 12 3.02 -11.07 19.43
C ARG A 12 2.99 -9.76 18.65
N ILE A 13 1.88 -9.02 18.74
CA ILE A 13 1.72 -7.75 18.02
C ILE A 13 2.86 -6.73 18.27
N GLY A 14 3.42 -6.71 19.48
CA GLY A 14 4.55 -5.85 19.81
C GLY A 14 5.82 -6.26 19.05
N GLU A 15 6.12 -7.56 19.04
CA GLU A 15 7.30 -8.12 18.38
C GLU A 15 7.17 -8.01 16.85
N ALA A 16 5.98 -8.23 16.30
CA ALA A 16 5.69 -8.02 14.88
C ALA A 16 5.81 -6.55 14.48
N ALA A 17 5.36 -5.62 15.34
CA ALA A 17 5.46 -4.18 15.12
C ALA A 17 6.92 -3.72 15.10
N GLU A 18 7.72 -4.18 16.06
CA GLU A 18 9.16 -3.93 16.10
C GLU A 18 9.85 -4.50 14.85
N ALA A 19 9.58 -5.77 14.52
CA ALA A 19 10.17 -6.43 13.37
C ALA A 19 9.81 -5.75 12.03
N ALA A 20 8.63 -5.15 11.92
CA ALA A 20 8.16 -4.45 10.72
C ALA A 20 8.39 -2.92 10.74
N GLY A 21 8.94 -2.36 11.82
CA GLY A 21 9.21 -0.91 11.92
C GLY A 21 7.96 -0.04 12.00
N VAL A 22 6.89 -0.53 12.64
CA VAL A 22 5.61 0.19 12.82
C VAL A 22 5.13 0.15 14.26
N THR A 23 4.01 0.82 14.54
CA THR A 23 3.36 0.72 15.85
C THR A 23 2.35 -0.44 15.88
N PRO A 24 2.08 -1.03 17.06
CA PRO A 24 0.97 -2.00 17.22
C PRO A 24 -0.40 -1.42 16.81
N ARG A 25 -0.57 -0.09 16.91
CA ARG A 25 -1.77 0.60 16.42
C ARG A 25 -1.90 0.51 14.90
N THR A 26 -0.80 0.64 14.17
CA THR A 26 -0.75 0.50 12.71
C THR A 26 -1.14 -0.92 12.28
N ILE A 27 -0.64 -1.95 12.98
CA ILE A 27 -1.00 -3.34 12.69
C ILE A 27 -2.50 -3.58 12.92
N ARG A 28 -3.05 -3.15 14.05
CA ARG A 28 -4.49 -3.25 14.32
C ARG A 28 -5.35 -2.59 13.26
N TYR A 29 -4.92 -1.41 12.81
CA TYR A 29 -5.60 -0.71 11.73
C TYR A 29 -5.54 -1.52 10.42
N TYR A 30 -4.39 -2.11 10.07
CA TYR A 30 -4.26 -2.94 8.86
C TYR A 30 -5.12 -4.22 8.93
N GLU A 31 -5.34 -4.76 10.13
CA GLU A 31 -6.29 -5.86 10.36
C GLU A 31 -7.74 -5.43 10.18
N GLU A 32 -8.11 -4.26 10.74
CA GLU A 32 -9.46 -3.71 10.66
C GLU A 32 -9.91 -3.48 9.22
N ILE A 33 -8.99 -3.02 8.36
CA ILE A 33 -9.25 -2.82 6.93
C ILE A 33 -8.92 -4.04 6.06
N GLY A 34 -8.60 -5.19 6.66
CA GLY A 34 -8.45 -6.48 5.96
C GLY A 34 -7.13 -6.73 5.22
N LEU A 35 -6.12 -5.86 5.35
CA LEU A 35 -4.84 -5.99 4.61
C LEU A 35 -3.97 -7.16 5.05
N LEU A 36 -4.15 -7.64 6.29
CA LEU A 36 -3.42 -8.79 6.85
C LEU A 36 -4.25 -10.10 6.82
N GLY A 37 -5.30 -10.13 5.99
CA GLY A 37 -6.27 -11.22 5.94
C GLY A 37 -7.36 -11.09 7.01
N ALA A 38 -8.50 -11.73 6.80
CA ALA A 38 -9.55 -11.80 7.81
C ALA A 38 -8.95 -12.34 9.12
N ALA A 39 -9.34 -11.77 10.26
CA ALA A 39 -9.02 -12.29 11.58
C ALA A 39 -9.63 -13.70 11.73
N GLY A 40 -8.94 -14.70 11.19
CA GLY A 40 -9.35 -16.09 11.19
C GLY A 40 -9.61 -16.53 12.62
N ASP A 41 -10.85 -16.93 12.86
CA ASP A 41 -11.35 -17.64 14.03
C ASP A 41 -10.95 -17.07 15.39
N ARG A 42 -11.71 -16.03 15.76
CA ARG A 42 -11.78 -15.51 17.12
C ARG A 42 -12.21 -16.62 18.10
N LEU A 43 -11.26 -17.24 18.78
CA LEU A 43 -11.48 -17.68 20.16
C LEU A 43 -11.47 -16.43 21.05
N LYS A 44 -12.62 -16.13 21.66
CA LYS A 44 -12.79 -15.04 22.64
C LYS A 44 -11.65 -15.11 23.67
N GLY A 45 -10.75 -14.12 23.63
CA GLY A 45 -9.65 -13.98 24.59
C GLY A 45 -8.25 -14.42 24.12
N SER A 46 -8.08 -14.92 22.89
CA SER A 46 -6.76 -15.26 22.35
C SER A 46 -6.13 -14.07 21.61
N HIS A 47 -4.85 -13.77 21.90
CA HIS A 47 -4.07 -12.77 21.17
C HIS A 47 -3.61 -13.36 19.83
N ARG A 48 -3.78 -12.62 18.73
CA ARG A 48 -3.24 -13.03 17.43
C ARG A 48 -1.72 -13.14 17.52
N LEU A 49 -1.21 -14.25 17.00
CA LEU A 49 0.21 -14.42 16.72
C LEU A 49 0.45 -14.20 15.23
N TYR A 50 1.58 -13.60 14.91
CA TYR A 50 2.01 -13.29 13.55
C TYR A 50 3.13 -14.26 13.17
N SER A 51 3.07 -14.77 11.95
CA SER A 51 4.12 -15.58 11.34
C SER A 51 5.21 -14.69 10.73
N ASP A 52 6.33 -15.28 10.34
CA ASP A 52 7.36 -14.58 9.55
C ASP A 52 6.76 -14.01 8.25
N ALA A 53 5.81 -14.72 7.63
CA ALA A 53 5.11 -14.25 6.43
C ALA A 53 4.23 -13.02 6.67
N ASP A 54 3.59 -12.91 7.84
CA ASP A 54 2.85 -11.72 8.24
C ASP A 54 3.78 -10.52 8.42
N VAL A 55 4.96 -10.74 9.02
CA VAL A 55 5.97 -9.69 9.23
C VAL A 55 6.57 -9.23 7.90
N GLU A 56 6.84 -10.14 6.98
CA GLU A 56 7.34 -9.81 5.65
C GLU A 56 6.29 -9.00 4.85
N ARG A 57 5.02 -9.40 4.92
CA ARG A 57 3.89 -8.63 4.37
C ARG A 57 3.78 -7.24 4.99
N LEU A 58 3.93 -7.12 6.31
CA LEU A 58 3.95 -5.83 7.00
C LEU A 58 5.09 -4.94 6.52
N ARG A 59 6.31 -5.49 6.37
CA ARG A 59 7.47 -4.76 5.84
C ARG A 59 7.25 -4.29 4.41
N GLU A 60 6.60 -5.09 3.58
CA GLU A 60 6.26 -4.72 2.21
C GLU A 60 5.22 -3.57 2.18
N LEU A 61 4.17 -3.65 2.98
CA LEU A 61 3.17 -2.57 3.13
C LEU A 61 3.80 -1.27 3.63
N VAL A 62 4.72 -1.37 4.59
CA VAL A 62 5.49 -0.24 5.12
C VAL A 62 6.41 0.35 4.07
N ARG A 63 7.13 -0.49 3.34
CA ARG A 63 8.01 -0.07 2.25
C ARG A 63 7.22 0.63 1.15
N LEU A 64 6.03 0.13 0.81
CA LEU A 64 5.13 0.76 -0.18
C LEU A 64 4.60 2.11 0.32
N ARG A 65 4.18 2.20 1.59
CA ARG A 65 3.80 3.46 2.24
C ARG A 65 4.94 4.48 2.20
N ASP A 66 6.15 4.07 2.58
CA ASP A 66 7.30 4.95 2.74
C ASP A 66 7.93 5.36 1.40
N LEU A 67 7.97 4.46 0.40
CA LEU A 67 8.43 4.83 -0.95
C LEU A 67 7.50 5.82 -1.64
N LEU A 68 6.20 5.75 -1.35
CA LEU A 68 5.21 6.44 -2.14
C LEU A 68 4.67 7.69 -1.43
N GLY A 69 4.73 7.80 -0.10
CA GLY A 69 4.06 8.86 0.64
C GLY A 69 2.55 8.91 0.37
N VAL A 70 2.01 7.76 -0.06
CA VAL A 70 0.62 7.54 -0.45
C VAL A 70 -0.09 7.05 0.80
N SER A 71 -1.19 7.70 1.17
CA SER A 71 -2.00 7.28 2.30
C SER A 71 -2.48 5.85 2.10
N LEU A 72 -2.72 5.14 3.20
CA LEU A 72 -3.19 3.76 3.11
C LEU A 72 -4.54 3.66 2.37
N GLU A 73 -5.38 4.69 2.45
CA GLU A 73 -6.62 4.81 1.68
C GLU A 73 -6.37 4.90 0.18
N GLU A 74 -5.34 5.63 -0.26
CA GLU A 74 -4.96 5.67 -1.68
C GLU A 74 -4.30 4.36 -2.13
N LEU A 75 -3.54 3.70 -1.25
CA LEU A 75 -3.02 2.36 -1.51
C LEU A 75 -4.15 1.35 -1.65
N THR A 76 -5.19 1.42 -0.83
CA THR A 76 -6.39 0.59 -0.98
C THR A 76 -7.11 0.89 -2.29
N ARG A 77 -7.27 2.17 -2.68
CA ARG A 77 -7.84 2.55 -3.98
C ARG A 77 -7.02 2.05 -5.18
N LEU A 78 -5.70 1.99 -5.05
CA LEU A 78 -4.79 1.40 -6.06
C LEU A 78 -4.77 -0.14 -6.01
N ALA A 79 -4.99 -0.73 -4.83
CA ALA A 79 -4.95 -2.16 -4.57
C ALA A 79 -6.30 -2.87 -4.77
N ASP A 80 -7.39 -2.11 -4.95
CA ASP A 80 -8.79 -2.50 -5.26
C ASP A 80 -8.96 -3.29 -6.57
N THR A 81 -7.93 -4.05 -6.95
CA THR A 81 -7.62 -4.37 -8.33
C THR A 81 -7.34 -5.85 -8.49
N ILE A 82 -6.97 -6.58 -7.44
CA ILE A 82 -6.80 -8.04 -7.57
C ILE A 82 -8.16 -8.73 -7.68
N GLU A 83 -9.10 -8.47 -6.76
CA GLU A 83 -10.44 -9.05 -6.81
C GLU A 83 -11.26 -8.51 -7.98
N VAL A 84 -11.19 -7.21 -8.28
CA VAL A 84 -11.89 -6.63 -9.44
C VAL A 84 -11.35 -7.19 -10.76
N ARG A 85 -10.01 -7.31 -10.94
CA ARG A 85 -9.46 -7.94 -12.16
C ARG A 85 -9.75 -9.43 -12.23
N ALA A 86 -9.80 -10.14 -11.10
CA ALA A 86 -10.20 -11.54 -11.07
C ALA A 86 -11.66 -11.68 -11.49
N SER A 87 -12.55 -10.87 -10.92
CA SER A 87 -13.98 -10.84 -11.27
C SER A 87 -14.20 -10.49 -12.73
N LEU A 88 -13.55 -9.45 -13.26
CA LEU A 88 -13.67 -9.08 -14.68
C LEU A 88 -13.15 -10.17 -15.61
N ARG A 89 -12.10 -10.90 -15.20
CA ARG A 89 -11.56 -12.05 -15.96
C ARG A 89 -12.53 -13.24 -15.96
N ASP A 90 -13.15 -13.53 -14.82
CA ASP A 90 -14.14 -14.61 -14.70
C ASP A 90 -15.43 -14.27 -15.48
N GLN A 91 -15.86 -13.00 -15.43
CA GLN A 91 -16.97 -12.49 -16.25
C GLN A 91 -16.64 -12.58 -17.74
N TRP A 92 -15.41 -12.24 -18.14
CA TRP A 92 -14.97 -12.37 -19.53
C TRP A 92 -15.01 -13.83 -20.00
N ALA A 93 -14.51 -14.76 -19.18
CA ALA A 93 -14.47 -16.18 -19.49
C ALA A 93 -15.86 -16.81 -19.62
N THR A 94 -16.87 -16.25 -18.94
CA THR A 94 -18.26 -16.73 -18.99
C THR A 94 -19.16 -15.94 -19.96
N SER A 95 -18.65 -14.86 -20.56
CA SER A 95 -19.39 -14.04 -21.53
C SER A 95 -19.70 -14.81 -22.82
N THR A 96 -20.96 -14.75 -23.26
CA THR A 96 -21.45 -15.46 -24.46
C THR A 96 -21.78 -14.54 -25.63
N ASP A 97 -21.95 -13.23 -25.38
CA ASP A 97 -22.20 -12.23 -26.42
C ASP A 97 -21.25 -11.03 -26.33
N ASP A 98 -21.25 -10.23 -27.40
CA ASP A 98 -20.36 -9.08 -27.52
C ASP A 98 -20.81 -7.89 -26.67
N ALA A 99 -22.09 -7.80 -26.30
CA ALA A 99 -22.58 -6.73 -25.43
C ALA A 99 -22.05 -6.90 -23.99
N ASP A 100 -21.99 -8.14 -23.50
CA ASP A 100 -21.40 -8.49 -22.21
C ASP A 100 -19.90 -8.19 -22.19
N ARG A 101 -19.19 -8.53 -23.26
CA ARG A 101 -17.76 -8.25 -23.42
C ARG A 101 -17.46 -6.75 -23.41
N VAL A 102 -18.27 -5.96 -24.12
CA VAL A 102 -18.15 -4.49 -24.12
C VAL A 102 -18.31 -3.95 -22.70
N ARG A 103 -19.35 -4.36 -21.96
CA ARG A 103 -19.57 -3.91 -20.56
C ARG A 103 -18.40 -4.26 -19.63
N ILE A 104 -17.81 -5.44 -19.80
CA ILE A 104 -16.65 -5.88 -19.00
C ILE A 104 -15.42 -5.02 -19.33
N LEU A 105 -15.19 -4.72 -20.61
CA LEU A 105 -14.08 -3.85 -21.02
C LEU A 105 -14.27 -2.41 -20.56
N GLU A 106 -15.49 -1.86 -20.64
CA GLU A 106 -15.81 -0.53 -20.09
C GLU A 106 -15.50 -0.46 -18.60
N ALA A 107 -15.92 -1.46 -17.82
CA ALA A 107 -15.61 -1.52 -16.39
C ALA A 107 -14.09 -1.64 -16.11
N ALA A 108 -13.35 -2.35 -16.97
CA ALA A 108 -11.89 -2.45 -16.86
C ALA A 108 -11.21 -1.12 -17.20
N VAL A 109 -11.65 -0.43 -18.26
CA VAL A 109 -11.16 0.90 -18.66
C VAL A 109 -11.37 1.89 -17.53
N ASP A 110 -12.59 2.00 -16.99
CA ASP A 110 -12.92 2.88 -15.87
C ASP A 110 -12.03 2.62 -14.65
N ASN A 111 -11.71 1.35 -14.36
CA ASN A 111 -10.83 0.99 -13.25
C ASN A 111 -9.40 1.51 -13.48
N ILE A 112 -8.85 1.32 -14.68
CA ILE A 112 -7.51 1.78 -15.03
C ILE A 112 -7.43 3.31 -15.10
N GLU A 113 -8.47 3.98 -15.61
CA GLU A 113 -8.52 5.44 -15.66
C GLU A 113 -8.48 6.05 -14.25
N ARG A 114 -9.27 5.52 -13.30
CA ARG A 114 -9.21 5.95 -11.89
C ARG A 114 -7.84 5.74 -11.25
N GLN A 115 -7.13 4.68 -11.61
CA GLN A 115 -5.76 4.45 -11.13
C GLN A 115 -4.78 5.46 -11.72
N LEU A 116 -4.90 5.76 -13.01
CA LEU A 116 -4.08 6.78 -13.67
C LEU A 116 -4.31 8.16 -13.07
N GLU A 117 -5.54 8.51 -12.69
CA GLU A 117 -5.83 9.77 -11.99
C GLU A 117 -5.04 9.90 -10.68
N LEU A 118 -4.99 8.83 -9.88
CA LEU A 118 -4.22 8.79 -8.63
C LEU A 118 -2.71 8.94 -8.89
N VAL A 119 -2.19 8.24 -9.89
CA VAL A 119 -0.77 8.34 -10.29
C VAL A 119 -0.43 9.75 -10.75
N HIS A 120 -1.26 10.35 -11.61
CA HIS A 120 -1.05 11.71 -12.10
C HIS A 120 -1.15 12.76 -10.98
N ALA A 121 -2.11 12.60 -10.06
CA ALA A 121 -2.20 13.46 -8.88
C ALA A 121 -0.91 13.40 -8.06
N ARG A 122 -0.34 12.21 -7.90
CA ARG A 122 0.90 12.04 -7.14
C ARG A 122 2.11 12.67 -7.83
N GLN A 123 2.24 12.49 -9.15
CA GLN A 123 3.31 13.13 -9.92
C GLN A 123 3.29 14.65 -9.74
N ARG A 124 2.11 15.28 -9.73
CA ARG A 124 1.97 16.72 -9.47
C ARG A 124 2.47 17.11 -8.08
N SER A 125 2.03 16.42 -7.02
CA SER A 125 2.47 16.73 -5.65
C SER A 125 3.98 16.58 -5.46
N LEU A 126 4.60 15.58 -6.11
CA LEU A 126 6.06 15.41 -6.06
C LEU A 126 6.80 16.55 -6.77
N ALA A 127 6.30 16.99 -7.94
CA ALA A 127 6.88 18.11 -8.67
C ALA A 127 6.77 19.43 -7.90
N GLU A 128 5.64 19.66 -7.22
CA GLU A 128 5.46 20.82 -6.33
C GLU A 128 6.46 20.82 -5.17
N PHE A 129 6.62 19.66 -4.50
CA PHE A 129 7.58 19.51 -3.42
C PHE A 129 9.01 19.74 -3.89
N GLU A 130 9.41 19.16 -5.03
CA GLU A 130 10.73 19.38 -5.62
C GLU A 130 10.99 20.87 -5.87
N THR A 131 10.02 21.56 -6.46
CA THR A 131 10.09 23.01 -6.71
C THR A 131 10.36 23.79 -5.41
N GLU A 132 9.64 23.45 -4.34
CA GLU A 132 9.81 24.07 -3.03
C GLU A 132 11.21 23.81 -2.43
N ARG A 133 11.74 22.59 -2.58
CA ARG A 133 13.08 22.23 -2.09
C ARG A 133 14.18 22.94 -2.86
N VAL A 134 14.06 23.02 -4.18
CA VAL A 134 15.00 23.77 -5.04
C VAL A 134 15.01 25.25 -4.64
N ALA A 135 13.84 25.86 -4.44
CA ALA A 135 13.74 27.25 -3.99
C ALA A 135 14.40 27.46 -2.62
N LYS A 136 14.16 26.54 -1.66
CA LYS A 136 14.77 26.63 -0.33
C LYS A 136 16.29 26.47 -0.37
N LEU A 137 16.81 25.57 -1.20
CA LEU A 137 18.24 25.38 -1.37
C LEU A 137 18.91 26.65 -1.93
N ALA A 138 18.31 27.26 -2.95
CA ALA A 138 18.81 28.51 -3.51
C ALA A 138 18.85 29.64 -2.46
N ASP A 139 17.85 29.70 -1.58
CA ASP A 139 17.81 30.66 -0.47
C ASP A 139 18.93 30.43 0.56
N LEU A 140 19.13 29.18 0.96
CA LEU A 140 20.21 28.81 1.89
C LEU A 140 21.59 29.11 1.30
N HIS A 141 21.80 28.88 0.00
CA HIS A 141 23.05 29.23 -0.67
C HIS A 141 23.31 30.74 -0.66
N ARG A 142 22.28 31.58 -0.83
CA ARG A 142 22.41 33.04 -0.72
C ARG A 142 22.83 33.46 0.68
N GLN A 143 22.12 32.98 1.71
CA GLN A 143 22.43 33.32 3.11
C GLN A 143 23.85 32.89 3.50
N LEU A 144 24.28 31.72 3.04
CA LEU A 144 25.61 31.21 3.31
C LEU A 144 26.70 32.02 2.61
N ALA A 145 26.41 32.60 1.44
CA ALA A 145 27.33 33.52 0.75
C ALA A 145 27.43 34.86 1.48
N GLU A 146 26.32 35.41 1.97
CA GLU A 146 26.28 36.66 2.75
C GLU A 146 27.05 36.55 4.07
N LEU A 147 26.94 35.43 4.78
CA LEU A 147 27.67 35.20 6.04
C LEU A 147 29.17 34.93 5.85
N ARG A 148 29.60 34.62 4.62
CA ARG A 148 31.01 34.34 4.28
C ARG A 148 31.73 35.56 3.68
N SER A 149 31.01 36.64 3.37
CA SER A 149 31.59 37.92 2.93
C SER A 149 31.83 38.85 4.10
#